data_AF-A0A1V5S0H5-F1
#
_entry.id   AF-A0A1V5S0H5-F1
#
_cell.length_a   1.000
_cell.length_b   1.000
_cell.length_c   1.000
_cell.angle_alpha   90.00
_cell.angle_beta   90.00
_cell.angle_gamma   90.00
#
_symmetry.space_group_name_H-M   'P 1'
#
loop_
_entity.id
_entity.type
_entity.pdbx_description
1 polymer ?
#
loop_
_entity_poly.entity_id
_entity_poly.type
_entity_poly.pdbx_seq_one_letter_code
_entity_poly.pdbx_strand_id
1 'polypeptide(L)'
;MKQIVLELPDDLARQVGAYQGRLQELVLLGLAQLKAQEALTLYTRGIVSFARAAEIAGLSRPEMIRQARALGIRPRWSEQMVEEELA
;
A
#
# COMPACT_ATOMS: atom_id res chain seq x y z
N MET A 1 25.31 -3.68 2.66
CA MET A 1 24.17 -4.63 2.50
C MET A 1 23.74 -5.12 3.86
N LYS A 2 22.45 -5.36 4.10
CA LYS A 2 21.94 -5.94 5.34
C LYS A 2 21.25 -7.27 5.04
N GLN A 3 21.50 -8.28 5.87
CA GLN A 3 20.85 -9.59 5.77
C GLN A 3 19.62 -9.63 6.69
N ILE A 4 18.50 -10.13 6.16
CA ILE A 4 17.27 -10.38 6.92
C ILE A 4 16.95 -11.86 6.76
N VAL A 5 16.71 -12.55 7.88
CA VAL A 5 16.29 -13.95 7.91
C VAL A 5 14.84 -13.99 8.36
N LEU A 6 14.00 -14.70 7.61
CA LEU A 6 12.58 -14.87 7.87
C LEU A 6 12.29 -16.34 8.06
N GLU A 7 11.62 -16.68 9.16
CA GLU A 7 11.07 -18.01 9.38
C GLU A 7 9.64 -18.06 8.84
N LEU A 8 9.35 -19.00 7.96
CA LEU A 8 8.06 -19.17 7.31
C LEU A 8 7.59 -20.62 7.48
N PRO A 9 6.28 -20.87 7.58
CA PRO A 9 5.73 -22.23 7.46
C PRO A 9 6.13 -22.86 6.11
N ASP A 10 6.36 -24.17 6.09
CA ASP A 10 6.85 -24.90 4.90
C ASP A 10 6.03 -24.62 3.63
N ASP A 11 4.71 -24.55 3.76
CA ASP A 11 3.80 -24.26 2.65
C ASP A 11 4.05 -22.88 2.03
N LEU A 12 4.30 -21.88 2.86
CA LEU A 12 4.58 -20.53 2.42
C LEU A 12 6.00 -20.41 1.89
N ALA A 13 6.96 -21.09 2.52
CA ALA A 13 8.35 -21.16 2.04
C ALA A 13 8.42 -21.73 0.62
N ARG A 14 7.61 -22.76 0.30
CA ARG A 14 7.50 -23.31 -1.06
C ARG A 14 6.97 -22.30 -2.07
N GLN A 15 5.93 -21.54 -1.71
CA GLN A 15 5.37 -20.50 -2.58
C GLN A 15 6.36 -19.36 -2.82
N VAL A 16 7.02 -18.88 -1.77
CA VAL A 16 8.08 -17.86 -1.86
C VAL A 16 9.28 -18.38 -2.66
N GLY A 17 9.59 -19.67 -2.53
CA GLY A 17 10.62 -20.37 -3.29
C GLY A 17 10.49 -20.20 -4.81
N ALA A 18 9.27 -20.17 -5.34
CA ALA A 18 9.01 -19.94 -6.76
C ALA A 18 9.48 -18.55 -7.26
N TYR A 19 9.70 -17.61 -6.34
CA TYR A 19 10.14 -16.24 -6.62
C TYR A 19 11.58 -15.97 -6.18
N GLN A 20 12.41 -16.99 -5.94
CA GLN A 20 13.80 -16.82 -5.44
C GLN A 20 14.62 -15.76 -6.21
N GLY A 21 14.54 -15.75 -7.54
CA GLY A 21 15.24 -14.75 -8.38
C GLY A 21 14.68 -13.33 -8.31
N ARG A 22 13.53 -13.13 -7.66
CA ARG A 22 12.81 -11.84 -7.53
C ARG A 22 12.37 -11.56 -6.09
N LEU A 23 13.04 -12.13 -5.09
CA LEU A 23 12.66 -11.94 -3.68
C LEU A 23 12.70 -10.47 -3.25
N GLN A 24 13.66 -9.70 -3.76
CA GLN A 24 13.74 -8.28 -3.47
C GLN A 24 12.49 -7.54 -3.98
N GLU A 25 12.01 -7.87 -5.17
CA GLU A 25 10.78 -7.29 -5.72
C GLU A 25 9.56 -7.71 -4.91
N LEU A 26 9.46 -8.99 -4.53
CA LEU A 26 8.40 -9.49 -3.67
C LEU A 26 8.32 -8.72 -2.35
N VAL A 27 9.47 -8.49 -1.70
CA VAL A 27 9.53 -7.73 -0.45
C VAL A 27 9.13 -6.26 -0.66
N LEU A 28 9.58 -5.63 -1.75
CA LEU A 28 9.22 -4.23 -2.05
C LEU A 28 7.71 -4.08 -2.31
N LEU A 29 7.11 -5.02 -3.05
CA LEU A 29 5.66 -5.06 -3.29
C LEU A 29 4.87 -5.24 -1.99
N GLY A 30 5.29 -6.19 -1.15
CA GLY A 30 4.67 -6.42 0.16
C GLY A 30 4.77 -5.21 1.08
N LEU A 31 5.93 -4.55 1.12
CA LEU A 31 6.14 -3.35 1.93
C LEU A 31 5.27 -2.17 1.44
N ALA A 32 5.17 -1.97 0.12
CA ALA A 32 4.30 -0.94 -0.44
C ALA A 32 2.83 -1.16 -0.07
N GLN A 33 2.36 -2.42 -0.15
CA GLN A 33 1.00 -2.78 0.22
C GLN A 33 0.73 -2.54 1.72
N LEU A 34 1.67 -2.93 2.58
CA LEU A 34 1.53 -2.75 4.04
C LEU A 34 1.43 -1.25 4.40
N LYS A 35 2.30 -0.42 3.83
CA LYS A 35 2.28 1.05 4.07
C LYS A 35 0.96 1.69 3.64
N ALA A 36 0.40 1.28 2.51
CA ALA A 36 -0.89 1.79 2.04
C ALA A 36 -2.02 1.42 3.01
N GLN A 37 -2.04 0.18 3.51
CA GLN A 37 -3.03 -0.29 4.49
C GLN A 37 -2.94 0.49 5.82
N GLU A 38 -1.73 0.70 6.33
CA GLU A 38 -1.50 1.46 7.56
C GLU A 38 -1.95 2.92 7.40
N ALA A 39 -1.57 3.57 6.30
CA ALA A 39 -1.97 4.94 6.01
C ALA A 39 -3.50 5.09 5.87
N LEU A 40 -4.17 4.15 5.19
CA LEU A 40 -5.63 4.14 5.09
C LEU A 40 -6.31 3.88 6.43
N THR A 41 -5.69 3.11 7.32
CA THR A 41 -6.18 2.92 8.70
C THR A 41 -6.16 4.23 9.47
N LEU A 42 -5.10 5.04 9.34
CA LEU A 42 -5.04 6.36 9.96
C LEU A 42 -6.11 7.30 9.40
N TYR A 43 -6.33 7.26 8.07
CA TYR A 43 -7.37 8.06 7.42
C TYR A 43 -8.78 7.69 7.90
N THR A 44 -9.13 6.39 7.90
CA THR A 44 -10.47 5.91 8.29
C THR A 44 -10.79 6.17 9.76
N ARG A 45 -9.77 6.26 10.62
CA ARG A 45 -9.90 6.70 12.01
C ARG A 45 -10.00 8.22 12.19
N GLY A 46 -9.92 9.00 11.11
CA GLY A 46 -9.99 10.46 11.13
C GLY A 46 -8.74 11.14 11.69
N ILE A 47 -7.61 10.42 11.80
CA ILE A 47 -6.36 10.93 12.38
C ILE A 47 -5.62 11.81 11.37
N VAL A 48 -5.68 11.45 10.09
CA VAL A 48 -5.02 12.18 8.99
C VAL A 48 -5.99 12.42 7.84
N SER A 49 -5.72 13.45 7.03
CA SER A 49 -6.43 13.66 5.76
C SER A 49 -6.06 12.58 4.74
N PHE A 50 -6.89 12.40 3.71
CA PHE A 50 -6.57 11.49 2.60
C PHE A 50 -5.28 11.92 1.87
N ALA A 51 -5.12 13.23 1.69
CA ALA A 51 -3.88 13.93 1.34
C ALA A 51 -2.65 13.33 2.03
N ARG A 52 -2.67 13.47 3.36
CA ARG A 52 -1.57 13.07 4.23
C ARG A 52 -1.36 11.56 4.26
N ALA A 53 -2.42 10.76 4.13
CA ALA A 53 -2.31 9.32 4.03
C ALA A 53 -1.53 8.89 2.76
N ALA A 54 -1.79 9.54 1.61
CA ALA A 54 -1.06 9.26 0.37
C ALA A 54 0.45 9.54 0.51
N GLU A 55 0.80 10.67 1.14
CA GLU A 55 2.19 11.03 1.44
C GLU A 55 2.88 9.99 2.35
N ILE A 56 2.20 9.55 3.42
CA ILE A 56 2.73 8.52 4.34
C ILE A 56 2.98 7.20 3.61
N ALA A 57 2.05 6.82 2.72
CA ALA A 57 2.19 5.62 1.91
C ALA A 57 3.26 5.76 0.82
N GLY A 58 3.73 6.97 0.53
CA GLY A 58 4.62 7.25 -0.61
C GLY A 58 3.94 7.00 -1.95
N LEU A 59 2.61 7.16 -2.01
CA LEU A 59 1.80 6.93 -3.20
C LEU A 59 1.32 8.24 -3.79
N SER A 60 1.22 8.29 -5.11
CA SER A 60 0.44 9.34 -5.76
C SER A 60 -1.03 9.24 -5.33
N ARG A 61 -1.75 10.35 -5.47
CA ARG A 61 -3.16 10.43 -5.11
C ARG A 61 -4.05 9.44 -5.89
N PRO A 62 -3.89 9.25 -7.22
CA PRO A 62 -4.63 8.22 -7.95
C PRO A 62 -4.29 6.79 -7.50
N GLU A 63 -3.02 6.49 -7.19
CA GLU A 63 -2.62 5.19 -6.64
C GLU A 63 -3.28 4.92 -5.28
N MET A 64 -3.30 5.93 -4.41
CA MET A 64 -3.95 5.84 -3.12
C MET A 64 -5.46 5.64 -3.24
N ILE A 65 -6.11 6.27 -4.22
CA ILE A 65 -7.54 6.06 -4.52
C ILE A 65 -7.78 4.60 -4.94
N ARG A 66 -6.93 4.03 -5.81
CA ARG A 66 -7.04 2.61 -6.21
C ARG A 66 -6.90 1.68 -5.01
N GLN A 67 -5.92 1.93 -4.14
CA GLN A 67 -5.73 1.17 -2.91
C GLN A 67 -6.92 1.28 -1.95
N ALA A 68 -7.46 2.49 -1.76
CA ALA A 68 -8.65 2.71 -0.94
C ALA A 68 -9.87 1.93 -1.46
N ARG A 69 -10.13 2.01 -2.78
CA ARG A 69 -11.24 1.30 -3.42
C ARG A 69 -11.10 -0.22 -3.29
N ALA A 70 -9.88 -0.75 -3.47
CA ALA A 70 -9.61 -2.18 -3.31
C ALA A 70 -9.92 -2.70 -1.90
N LEU A 71 -9.82 -1.82 -0.89
CA LEU A 71 -10.15 -2.12 0.51
C LEU A 71 -11.58 -1.71 0.90
N GLY A 72 -12.43 -1.34 -0.06
CA GLY A 72 -13.82 -0.93 0.18
C GLY A 72 -13.97 0.46 0.82
N ILE A 73 -12.88 1.23 0.92
CA ILE A 73 -12.88 2.58 1.47
C ILE A 73 -13.27 3.55 0.36
N ARG A 74 -14.26 4.40 0.62
CA ARG A 74 -14.62 5.52 -0.25
C ARG A 74 -14.04 6.81 0.33
N PRO A 75 -12.94 7.34 -0.23
CA PRO A 75 -12.42 8.63 0.19
C PRO A 75 -13.50 9.70 0.04
N ARG A 76 -13.57 10.63 1.00
CA ARG A 76 -14.41 11.82 0.86
C ARG A 76 -13.82 12.68 -0.26
N TRP A 77 -14.61 12.94 -1.29
CA TRP A 77 -14.24 13.78 -2.42
C TRP A 77 -14.28 15.26 -2.00
N SER A 78 -13.19 16.00 -2.18
CA SER A 78 -13.24 17.46 -2.32
C SER A 78 -13.33 17.82 -3.81
N GLU A 79 -13.78 19.03 -4.15
CA GLU A 79 -13.88 19.50 -5.54
C GLU A 79 -12.53 19.41 -6.26
N GLN A 80 -11.45 19.80 -5.59
CA GLN A 80 -10.08 19.63 -6.07
C GLN A 80 -9.77 18.16 -6.41
N MET A 81 -10.37 17.18 -5.70
CA MET A 81 -10.16 15.77 -6.03
C MET A 81 -10.83 15.31 -7.30
N VAL A 82 -11.92 15.97 -7.68
CA VAL A 82 -12.70 15.63 -8.87
C VAL A 82 -12.01 16.18 -10.11
N GLU A 83 -11.50 17.41 -10.04
CA GLU A 83 -10.74 18.02 -11.15
C GLU A 83 -9.47 17.22 -11.50
N GLU A 84 -8.72 16.77 -10.49
CA GLU A 84 -7.48 15.99 -10.70
C GLU A 84 -7.71 14.60 -11.30
N GLU A 85 -8.91 14.01 -11.17
CA GLU A 85 -9.24 12.70 -11.77
C GLU A 85 -9.89 12.82 -13.16
N LEU A 86 -10.33 14.02 -13.55
CA LEU A 86 -10.94 14.31 -14.85
C LEU A 86 -9.95 14.89 -15.87
N ALA A 87 -8.75 15.28 -15.43
CA ALA A 87 -7.65 15.80 -16.25
C ALA A 87 -6.69 14.69 -16.69
#